data_AF-A0A6B3FKJ0-F1
#
_entry.id   AF-A0A6B3FKJ0-F1
#
_cell.length_a   1.000
_cell.length_b   1.000
_cell.length_c   1.000
_cell.angle_alpha   90.00
_cell.angle_beta   90.00
_cell.angle_gamma   90.00
#
_symmetry.space_group_name_H-M   'P 1'
#
loop_
_entity.id
_entity.type
_entity.pdbx_description
1 polymer ?
#
loop_
_entity_poly.entity_id
_entity_poly.type
_entity_poly.pdbx_seq_one_letter_code
_entity_poly.pdbx_strand_id
1 'polypeptide(L)'
;ARTAADELLTKSPLALKVTLAAVRRAARLDSLEAVLDQEFRVSSRAFEHPDFVEGVRARIIDKDNAPQWKPGSLAEVDDQEVARFFAPLGPGEQELALAPEPADTSAGEGRDG
;
A
#
# COMPACT_ATOMS: atom_id res chain seq x y z
N ALA A 1 -2.43 -17.24 -19.17
CA ALA A 1 -2.67 -15.79 -19.23
C ALA A 1 -4.12 -15.43 -18.92
N ARG A 2 -5.12 -15.94 -19.67
CA ARG A 2 -6.54 -15.58 -19.49
C ARG A 2 -7.08 -15.86 -18.08
N THR A 3 -6.80 -17.05 -17.53
CA THR A 3 -7.22 -17.45 -16.18
C THR A 3 -6.74 -16.49 -15.08
N ALA A 4 -5.51 -15.99 -15.17
CA ALA A 4 -4.98 -15.06 -14.19
C ALA A 4 -5.66 -13.70 -14.27
N ALA A 5 -5.93 -13.20 -15.49
CA ALA A 5 -6.67 -11.96 -15.67
C ALA A 5 -8.10 -12.06 -15.13
N ASP A 6 -8.79 -13.17 -15.43
CA ASP A 6 -10.15 -13.42 -14.94
C ASP A 6 -10.18 -13.50 -13.41
N GLU A 7 -9.18 -14.13 -12.78
CA GLU A 7 -9.08 -14.18 -11.33
C GLU A 7 -8.86 -12.79 -10.71
N LEU A 8 -7.99 -11.96 -11.29
CA LEU A 8 -7.75 -10.61 -10.80
C LEU A 8 -9.05 -9.79 -10.79
N LEU A 9 -9.89 -9.91 -11.82
CA LEU A 9 -11.17 -9.20 -11.89
C LEU A 9 -12.18 -9.56 -10.79
N THR A 10 -11.92 -10.61 -9.99
CA THR A 10 -12.74 -10.97 -8.82
C THR A 10 -12.31 -10.30 -7.50
N LYS A 11 -11.15 -9.63 -7.48
CA LYS A 11 -10.56 -9.01 -6.28
C LYS A 11 -10.91 -7.53 -6.18
N SER A 12 -10.62 -6.91 -5.04
CA SER A 12 -10.75 -5.45 -4.87
C SER A 12 -9.90 -4.70 -5.90
N PRO A 13 -10.49 -3.85 -6.76
CA PRO A 13 -9.75 -3.07 -7.75
C PRO A 13 -8.70 -2.14 -7.13
N LEU A 14 -9.02 -1.52 -5.99
CA LEU A 14 -8.09 -0.67 -5.25
C LEU A 14 -6.91 -1.49 -4.73
N ALA A 15 -7.17 -2.62 -4.06
CA ALA A 15 -6.11 -3.49 -3.54
C ALA A 15 -5.16 -3.95 -4.65
N LEU A 16 -5.67 -4.31 -5.82
CA LEU A 16 -4.84 -4.68 -6.98
C LEU A 16 -3.91 -3.56 -7.43
N LYS A 17 -4.43 -2.33 -7.58
CA LYS A 17 -3.61 -1.17 -7.96
C LYS A 17 -2.56 -0.85 -6.88
N VAL A 18 -2.95 -0.88 -5.60
CA VAL A 18 -2.05 -0.64 -4.48
C VAL A 18 -0.93 -1.69 -4.44
N THR A 19 -1.25 -2.98 -4.52
CA THR A 19 -0.24 -4.06 -4.52
C THR A 19 0.71 -3.93 -5.70
N LEU A 20 0.20 -3.67 -6.92
CA LEU A 20 1.07 -3.46 -8.09
C LEU A 20 2.02 -2.28 -7.89
N ALA A 21 1.51 -1.18 -7.32
CA ALA A 21 2.30 0.00 -7.04
C ALA A 21 3.34 -0.25 -5.93
N ALA A 22 2.99 -1.03 -4.91
CA ALA A 22 3.86 -1.42 -3.81
C ALA A 22 5.04 -2.28 -4.30
N VAL A 23 4.77 -3.32 -5.11
CA VAL A 23 5.81 -4.17 -5.72
C VAL A 23 6.76 -3.33 -6.59
N ARG A 24 6.22 -2.41 -7.40
CA ARG A 24 7.03 -1.53 -8.26
C ARG A 24 7.87 -0.52 -7.48
N ARG A 25 7.37 -0.02 -6.35
CA ARG A 25 8.13 0.87 -5.47
C ARG A 25 9.22 0.12 -4.72
N ALA A 26 8.91 -1.06 -4.18
CA ALA A 26 9.85 -1.92 -3.46
C ALA A 26 11.08 -2.28 -4.32
N ALA A 27 10.90 -2.50 -5.62
CA ALA A 27 12.01 -2.73 -6.55
C ALA A 27 13.00 -1.55 -6.70
N ARG A 28 12.68 -0.37 -6.14
CA ARG A 28 13.52 0.83 -6.13
C ARG A 28 14.02 1.20 -4.73
N LEU A 29 13.73 0.38 -3.72
CA LEU A 29 14.20 0.60 -2.35
C LEU A 29 15.48 -0.20 -2.12
N ASP A 30 16.42 0.40 -1.39
CA ASP A 30 17.78 -0.13 -1.24
C ASP A 30 17.92 -1.16 -0.10
N SER A 31 16.86 -1.38 0.68
CA SER A 31 16.91 -2.30 1.83
C SER A 31 15.56 -2.97 2.12
N LEU A 32 15.63 -4.10 2.83
CA LEU A 32 14.44 -4.81 3.31
C LEU A 32 13.67 -3.95 4.33
N GLU A 33 14.37 -3.23 5.18
CA GLU A 33 13.82 -2.33 6.19
C GLU A 33 12.94 -1.26 5.55
N ALA A 34 13.39 -0.63 4.46
CA ALA A 34 12.60 0.36 3.73
C ALA A 34 11.36 -0.27 3.06
N VAL A 35 11.47 -1.51 2.57
CA VAL A 35 10.32 -2.24 2.04
C VAL A 35 9.31 -2.54 3.14
N LEU A 36 9.76 -2.97 4.33
CA LEU A 36 8.88 -3.24 5.46
C LEU A 36 8.20 -1.97 5.98
N ASP A 37 8.89 -0.83 6.01
CA ASP A 37 8.29 0.46 6.36
C ASP A 37 7.18 0.86 5.37
N GLN A 38 7.39 0.63 4.07
CA GLN A 38 6.36 0.82 3.06
C GLN A 38 5.16 -0.12 3.29
N GLU A 39 5.41 -1.42 3.43
CA GLU A 39 4.35 -2.42 3.60
C GLU A 39 3.55 -2.21 4.88
N PHE A 40 4.19 -1.67 5.92
CA PHE A 40 3.50 -1.27 7.14
C PHE A 40 2.45 -0.20 6.86
N ARG A 41 2.81 0.88 6.14
CA ARG A 41 1.84 1.94 5.75
C ARG A 41 0.71 1.39 4.91
N VAL A 42 1.05 0.58 3.90
CA VAL A 42 0.06 -0.06 3.01
C VAL A 42 -0.93 -0.89 3.82
N SER A 43 -0.44 -1.71 4.75
CA SER A 43 -1.26 -2.59 5.58
C SER A 43 -2.14 -1.80 6.56
N SER A 44 -1.57 -0.80 7.24
CA SER A 44 -2.31 0.08 8.16
C SER A 44 -3.48 0.77 7.45
N ARG A 45 -3.24 1.33 6.26
CA ARG A 45 -4.30 1.96 5.44
C ARG A 45 -5.30 0.95 4.89
N ALA A 46 -4.88 -0.27 4.58
CA ALA A 46 -5.79 -1.33 4.14
C ALA A 46 -6.81 -1.69 5.24
N PHE A 47 -6.39 -1.75 6.51
CA PHE A 47 -7.31 -2.01 7.63
C PHE A 47 -8.37 -0.91 7.81
N GLU A 48 -8.05 0.33 7.45
CA GLU A 48 -8.99 1.47 7.50
C GLU A 48 -9.99 1.47 6.33
N HIS A 49 -9.68 0.75 5.25
CA HIS A 49 -10.45 0.81 4.01
C HIS A 49 -11.67 -0.15 4.03
N PRO A 50 -12.86 0.28 3.54
CA PRO A 50 -14.06 -0.56 3.54
C PRO A 50 -13.91 -1.93 2.86
N ASP A 51 -13.12 -2.01 1.79
CA ASP A 51 -12.89 -3.28 1.07
C ASP A 51 -12.24 -4.36 1.95
N PHE A 52 -11.48 -4.00 2.99
CA PHE A 52 -10.94 -5.00 3.91
C PHE A 52 -12.08 -5.69 4.68
N VAL A 53 -12.97 -4.90 5.27
CA VAL A 53 -14.15 -5.41 6.00
C VAL A 53 -15.06 -6.18 5.07
N GLU A 54 -15.30 -5.67 3.86
CA GLU A 54 -16.13 -6.34 2.87
C GLU A 54 -15.55 -7.69 2.42
N GLY A 55 -14.22 -7.78 2.26
CA GLY A 55 -13.57 -9.03 1.92
C GLY A 55 -13.66 -10.07 3.03
N VAL A 56 -13.51 -9.63 4.28
CA VAL A 56 -13.73 -10.48 5.46
C VAL A 56 -15.19 -10.94 5.52
N ARG A 57 -16.14 -10.04 5.32
CA ARG A 57 -17.56 -10.35 5.29
C ARG A 57 -17.87 -11.42 4.24
N ALA A 58 -17.50 -11.18 2.98
CA ALA A 58 -17.82 -12.07 1.85
C ALA A 58 -17.16 -13.45 1.96
N ARG A 59 -15.97 -13.54 2.58
CA ARG A 59 -15.16 -14.77 2.58
C ARG A 59 -15.22 -15.57 3.88
N ILE A 60 -15.39 -14.90 5.01
CA ILE A 60 -15.26 -15.51 6.35
C ILE A 60 -16.59 -15.48 7.10
N ILE A 61 -17.32 -14.35 7.05
CA ILE A 61 -18.55 -14.18 7.83
C ILE A 61 -19.74 -14.80 7.09
N ASP A 62 -20.12 -14.22 5.96
CA ASP A 62 -21.31 -14.62 5.19
C ASP A 62 -20.98 -15.76 4.22
N LYS A 63 -19.72 -15.85 3.78
CA LYS A 63 -19.22 -16.90 2.86
C LYS A 63 -19.97 -16.95 1.52
N ASP A 64 -20.55 -15.83 1.09
CA ASP A 64 -21.29 -15.72 -0.16
C ASP A 64 -20.38 -15.68 -1.40
N ASN A 65 -19.09 -15.35 -1.22
CA ASN A 65 -18.14 -15.10 -2.30
C ASN A 65 -18.61 -14.01 -3.29
N ALA A 66 -19.42 -13.06 -2.84
CA ALA A 66 -20.01 -11.99 -3.65
C ALA A 66 -19.67 -10.60 -3.08
N PRO A 67 -18.38 -10.23 -2.99
CA PRO A 67 -17.97 -8.98 -2.41
C PRO A 67 -18.43 -7.76 -3.23
N GLN A 68 -18.82 -6.70 -2.54
CA GLN A 68 -19.26 -5.42 -3.11
C GLN A 68 -18.14 -4.38 -3.00
N TRP A 69 -17.11 -4.54 -3.83
CA TRP A 69 -15.94 -3.66 -3.82
C TRP A 69 -16.27 -2.21 -4.15
N LYS A 70 -15.57 -1.29 -3.50
CA LYS A 70 -15.63 0.14 -3.77
C LYS A 70 -14.22 0.71 -3.82
N PRO A 71 -13.76 1.20 -4.98
CA PRO A 71 -14.42 1.25 -6.29
C PRO A 71 -14.71 -0.14 -6.91
N GLY A 72 -15.71 -0.22 -7.79
CA GLY A 72 -16.23 -1.48 -8.35
C GLY A 72 -15.46 -1.99 -9.57
N SER A 73 -14.63 -1.14 -10.19
CA SER A 73 -13.80 -1.51 -11.33
C SER A 73 -12.42 -0.85 -11.30
N LEU A 74 -11.47 -1.41 -12.04
CA LEU A 74 -10.09 -0.87 -12.15
C LEU A 74 -10.06 0.56 -12.74
N ALA A 75 -11.01 0.90 -13.61
CA ALA A 75 -11.09 2.21 -14.25
C ALA A 75 -11.57 3.30 -13.28
N GLU A 76 -12.30 2.93 -12.24
CA GLU A 76 -12.85 3.85 -11.24
C GLU A 76 -11.85 4.16 -10.11
N VAL A 77 -10.76 3.40 -9.98
CA VAL A 77 -9.77 3.66 -8.93
C VAL A 77 -8.98 4.92 -9.24
N ASP A 78 -9.06 5.90 -8.33
CA ASP A 78 -8.30 7.14 -8.36
C ASP A 78 -6.83 6.91 -7.97
N ASP A 79 -5.91 7.48 -8.76
CA ASP A 79 -4.48 7.40 -8.49
C ASP A 79 -4.10 8.16 -7.21
N GLN A 80 -4.87 9.19 -6.80
CA GLN A 80 -4.67 9.86 -5.52
C GLN A 80 -5.00 8.94 -4.35
N GLU A 81 -6.07 8.15 -4.47
CA GLU A 81 -6.43 7.16 -3.45
C GLU A 81 -5.32 6.12 -3.29
N VAL A 82 -4.78 5.60 -4.40
CA VAL A 82 -3.61 4.70 -4.38
C VAL A 82 -2.40 5.36 -3.71
N ALA A 83 -2.14 6.64 -3.99
CA ALA A 83 -1.01 7.36 -3.39
C ALA A 83 -1.12 7.49 -1.86
N ARG A 84 -2.33 7.59 -1.30
CA ARG A 84 -2.56 7.70 0.15
C ARG A 84 -2.11 6.46 0.94
N PHE A 85 -2.07 5.28 0.31
CA PHE A 85 -1.55 4.05 0.94
C PHE A 85 -0.04 4.11 1.23
N PHE A 86 0.69 5.04 0.61
CA PHE A 86 2.13 5.18 0.76
C PHE A 86 2.53 6.45 1.52
N ALA A 87 1.57 7.34 1.77
CA ALA A 87 1.80 8.55 2.53
C ALA A 87 2.13 8.23 3.99
N PRO A 88 2.88 9.10 4.70
CA PRO A 88 3.05 8.98 6.13
C PRO A 88 1.71 8.78 6.85
N LEU A 89 1.76 8.06 7.96
CA LEU A 89 0.63 7.92 8.86
C LEU A 89 0.25 9.28 9.46
N GLY A 90 -0.96 9.35 10.01
CA GLY A 90 -1.53 10.57 10.56
C GLY A 90 -0.73 11.12 11.76
N PRO A 91 -0.97 12.38 12.14
CA PRO A 91 -0.31 12.98 13.31
C PRO A 91 -0.57 12.16 14.58
N GLY A 92 0.51 11.76 15.26
CA GLY A 92 0.43 10.96 16.49
C GLY A 92 0.35 9.45 16.27
N GLU A 93 0.31 8.98 15.01
CA GLU A 93 0.45 7.57 14.68
C GLU A 93 1.94 7.18 14.60
N GLN A 94 2.27 6.00 15.12
CA GLN A 94 3.64 5.49 15.15
C GLN A 94 3.96 4.81 13.82
N GLU A 95 4.96 5.33 13.10
CA GLU A 95 5.59 4.65 11.96
C GLU A 95 6.45 3.47 12.43
N LEU A 96 6.64 2.49 11.55
CA LEU A 96 7.51 1.33 11.83
C LEU A 96 8.99 1.75 11.92
N ALA A 97 9.44 2.61 10.99
CA ALA A 97 10.74 3.28 10.99
C ALA A 97 11.95 2.34 11.23
N LEU A 98 12.03 1.23 10.48
CA LEU A 98 13.19 0.33 10.49
C LEU A 98 14.34 0.88 9.65
N ALA A 99 14.04 1.56 8.54
CA ALA A 99 15.05 2.14 7.69
C ALA A 99 15.73 3.30 8.42
N PRO A 100 17.06 3.47 8.26
CA PRO A 100 17.73 4.65 8.78
C PRO A 100 17.11 5.89 8.13
N GLU A 101 16.87 6.93 8.93
CA GLU A 101 16.52 8.24 8.41
C GLU A 101 17.54 8.63 7.32
N PRO A 102 17.10 9.11 6.15
CA PRO A 102 18.03 9.54 5.12
C PRO A 102 18.96 10.57 5.73
N ALA A 103 20.26 10.27 5.75
CA ALA A 103 21.25 11.12 6.39
C ALA A 103 21.13 12.53 5.82
N ASP A 104 20.90 13.50 6.72
CA ASP A 104 20.88 14.92 6.40
C ASP A 104 22.18 15.24 5.64
N THR A 105 22.09 15.43 4.32
CA THR A 105 23.26 15.71 3.48
C THR A 105 23.58 17.20 3.60
N SER A 106 23.83 17.65 4.83
CA SER A 106 24.25 19.00 5.17
C SER A 106 25.39 18.95 6.19
N ALA A 107 26.51 18.34 5.82
CA ALA A 107 27.77 18.48 6.55
C ALA A 107 28.93 18.31 5.57
N GLY A 108 29.21 19.34 4.79
CA GLY A 108 30.23 19.29 3.77
C GLY A 108 30.64 20.65 3.23
N GLU A 109 30.75 21.68 4.06
CA GLU A 109 31.49 22.88 3.70
C GLU A 109 32.02 23.58 4.95
N GLY A 110 33.34 23.80 4.97
CA GLY A 110 33.99 24.67 5.95
C GLY A 110 34.85 23.95 6.99
N ARG A 111 36.06 23.57 6.60
CA ARG A 111 37.28 23.65 7.44
C ARG A 111 38.52 23.42 6.57
N ASP A 112 38.81 24.41 5.73
CA ASP A 112 40.20 24.71 5.37
C ASP A 112 40.72 25.73 6.39
N GLY A 113 41.83 25.36 7.03
CA GLY A 113 42.62 26.18 7.96
C GLY A 113 44.02 25.60 8.04
#